data_AF-A0A521KZQ2-F1
#
_entry.id   AF-A0A521KZQ2-F1
#
_cell.length_a   1.000
_cell.length_b   1.000
_cell.length_c   1.000
_cell.angle_alpha   90.00
_cell.angle_beta   90.00
_cell.angle_gamma   90.00
#
_symmetry.space_group_name_H-M   'P 1'
#
loop_
_entity.id
_entity.type
_entity.pdbx_description
1 polymer ?
#
loop_
_entity_poly.entity_id
_entity_poly.type
_entity_poly.pdbx_seq_one_letter_code
_entity_poly.pdbx_strand_id
1 'polypeptide(L)'
;MKQSRLHDHHLKQGAVFGEVTGWTVPVHYGDPAAEHRAVRQGVGLADLSHRGKLRVTGEDRVKWLQSVISNDILPLQPNHGLYSSFLNHKGKMLTYFRVYALAEALMLEDVGEIGETTFQALRKFLLYGTKAKLENCAETWGLLLVSGPRASDLIQTAFGADVTGLKPLSFLTQTIDGREAFLVRTEETGEVDIEVLLPAEGLVSAWERLWETGRPMGVQPFGTQARESLRIEAGL
;
A
#
# COMPACT_ATOMS: atom_id res chain seq x y z
N MET A 1 -20.17 2.08 6.08
CA MET A 1 -18.72 1.80 5.94
C MET A 1 -18.36 1.85 4.47
N LYS A 2 -17.17 2.37 4.13
CA LYS A 2 -16.61 2.32 2.78
C LYS A 2 -16.18 0.89 2.45
N GLN A 3 -16.17 0.53 1.18
CA GLN A 3 -15.83 -0.82 0.72
C GLN A 3 -14.81 -0.73 -0.41
N SER A 4 -13.83 -1.64 -0.38
CA SER A 4 -12.93 -1.85 -1.52
C SER A 4 -13.71 -2.31 -2.75
N ARG A 5 -13.19 -2.03 -3.95
CA ARG A 5 -13.76 -2.58 -5.20
C ARG A 5 -13.66 -4.11 -5.29
N LEU A 6 -12.92 -4.74 -4.37
CA LEU A 6 -12.80 -6.19 -4.21
C LEU A 6 -13.76 -6.79 -3.18
N HIS A 7 -14.69 -6.01 -2.60
CA HIS A 7 -15.58 -6.49 -1.54
C HIS A 7 -16.34 -7.77 -1.94
N ASP A 8 -16.90 -7.81 -3.15
CA ASP A 8 -17.62 -8.99 -3.65
C ASP A 8 -16.71 -10.20 -3.90
N HIS A 9 -15.44 -9.98 -4.27
CA HIS A 9 -14.45 -11.05 -4.41
C HIS A 9 -14.10 -11.65 -3.06
N HIS A 10 -13.87 -10.81 -2.06
CA HIS A 10 -13.61 -11.25 -0.68
C HIS A 10 -14.79 -12.05 -0.14
N LEU A 11 -16.02 -11.60 -0.37
CA LEU A 11 -17.23 -12.31 0.05
C LEU A 11 -17.33 -13.70 -0.61
N LYS A 12 -17.06 -13.79 -1.92
CA LYS A 12 -17.04 -15.08 -2.65
C LYS A 12 -15.95 -16.03 -2.17
N GLN A 13 -14.85 -15.49 -1.65
CA GLN A 13 -13.75 -16.26 -1.05
C GLN A 13 -13.99 -16.61 0.43
N GLY A 14 -15.17 -16.29 0.98
CA GLY A 14 -15.53 -16.64 2.36
C GLY A 14 -14.95 -15.69 3.42
N ALA A 15 -14.59 -14.47 3.04
CA ALA A 15 -14.07 -13.48 3.98
C ALA A 15 -15.07 -13.19 5.12
N VAL A 16 -14.56 -13.21 6.34
CA VAL A 16 -15.19 -12.58 7.50
C VAL A 16 -14.69 -11.15 7.58
N PHE A 17 -15.63 -10.21 7.61
CA PHE A 17 -15.31 -8.79 7.57
C PHE A 17 -15.28 -8.14 8.95
N GLY A 18 -14.45 -7.11 9.07
CA GLY A 18 -14.38 -6.20 10.21
C GLY A 18 -14.29 -4.76 9.72
N GLU A 19 -13.94 -3.85 10.63
CA GLU A 19 -13.86 -2.42 10.34
C GLU A 19 -12.48 -1.84 10.70
N VAL A 20 -11.91 -1.07 9.78
CA VAL A 20 -10.73 -0.22 10.03
C VAL A 20 -11.04 1.18 9.50
N THR A 21 -11.03 2.19 10.38
CA THR A 21 -11.26 3.60 10.04
C THR A 21 -12.46 3.86 9.10
N GLY A 22 -13.58 3.17 9.35
CA GLY A 22 -14.80 3.29 8.56
C GLY A 22 -14.81 2.49 7.25
N TRP A 23 -13.77 1.70 6.95
CA TRP A 23 -13.72 0.74 5.85
C TRP A 23 -14.04 -0.68 6.31
N THR A 24 -14.82 -1.39 5.52
CA THR A 24 -15.03 -2.83 5.67
C THR A 24 -13.86 -3.58 5.06
N VAL A 25 -13.15 -4.38 5.86
CA VAL A 25 -11.93 -5.10 5.46
C VAL A 25 -12.02 -6.59 5.78
N PRO A 26 -11.39 -7.47 4.97
CA PRO A 26 -11.32 -8.91 5.29
C PRO A 26 -10.41 -9.15 6.49
N VAL A 27 -10.97 -9.68 7.58
CA VAL A 27 -10.24 -10.00 8.81
C VAL A 27 -9.54 -11.35 8.68
N HIS A 28 -10.23 -12.33 8.09
CA HIS A 28 -9.72 -13.65 7.72
C HIS A 28 -10.69 -14.31 6.73
N TYR A 29 -10.27 -15.41 6.12
CA TYR A 29 -11.02 -16.24 5.17
C TYR A 29 -11.36 -17.63 5.75
N GLY A 30 -11.02 -17.88 7.02
CA GLY A 30 -11.56 -19.00 7.79
C GLY A 30 -10.64 -19.45 8.93
N ASP A 31 -9.36 -19.65 8.62
CA ASP A 31 -8.31 -20.01 9.58
C ASP A 31 -7.12 -19.04 9.45
N PRO A 32 -7.06 -18.00 10.30
CA PRO A 32 -5.96 -17.04 10.29
C PRO A 32 -4.57 -17.66 10.45
N ALA A 33 -4.47 -18.79 11.16
CA ALA A 33 -3.19 -19.48 11.34
C ALA A 33 -2.78 -20.23 10.06
N ALA A 34 -3.74 -20.76 9.29
CA ALA A 34 -3.47 -21.32 7.97
C ALA A 34 -3.06 -20.23 6.97
N GLU A 35 -3.73 -19.07 6.98
CA GLU A 35 -3.37 -17.90 6.17
C GLU A 35 -1.93 -17.42 6.46
N HIS A 36 -1.57 -17.32 7.74
CA HIS A 36 -0.19 -17.02 8.16
C HIS A 36 0.81 -18.03 7.57
N ARG A 37 0.54 -19.33 7.72
CA ARG A 37 1.43 -20.39 7.19
C ARG A 37 1.53 -20.31 5.66
N ALA A 38 0.43 -20.00 4.97
CA ALA A 38 0.43 -19.86 3.52
C ALA A 38 1.35 -18.74 3.03
N VAL A 39 1.40 -17.62 3.75
CA VAL A 39 2.35 -16.53 3.47
C VAL A 39 3.79 -16.99 3.74
N ARG A 40 4.08 -17.54 4.92
CA ARG A 40 5.43 -18.01 5.31
C ARG A 40 6.01 -19.08 4.37
N GLN A 41 5.17 -19.97 3.86
CA GLN A 41 5.60 -21.16 3.11
C GLN A 41 5.40 -21.03 1.60
N GLY A 42 4.76 -19.96 1.12
CA GLY A 42 4.34 -19.83 -0.26
C GLY A 42 4.13 -18.39 -0.70
N VAL A 43 2.88 -18.03 -0.98
CA VAL A 43 2.50 -16.66 -1.35
C VAL A 43 1.07 -16.39 -0.90
N GLY A 44 0.89 -15.27 -0.24
CA GLY A 44 -0.40 -14.71 0.11
C GLY A 44 -0.71 -13.45 -0.70
N LEU A 45 -2.01 -13.19 -0.87
CA LEU A 45 -2.54 -11.97 -1.46
C LEU A 45 -3.47 -11.27 -0.47
N ALA A 46 -3.22 -9.98 -0.21
CA ALA A 46 -4.06 -9.16 0.67
C ALA A 46 -4.51 -7.87 -0.02
N ASP A 47 -5.69 -7.40 0.37
CA ASP A 47 -6.23 -6.11 -0.05
C ASP A 47 -5.99 -5.08 1.06
N LEU A 48 -5.16 -4.07 0.75
CA LEU A 48 -4.84 -2.94 1.61
C LEU A 48 -5.48 -1.64 1.09
N SER A 49 -6.52 -1.75 0.27
CA SER A 49 -7.16 -0.59 -0.36
C SER A 49 -7.82 0.35 0.65
N HIS A 50 -8.07 -0.09 1.88
CA HIS A 50 -8.55 0.76 2.98
C HIS A 50 -7.54 1.81 3.47
N ARG A 51 -6.22 1.58 3.27
CA ARG A 51 -5.19 2.54 3.67
C ARG A 51 -5.38 3.90 3.00
N GLY A 52 -5.01 4.98 3.67
CA GLY A 52 -5.02 6.31 3.05
C GLY A 52 -3.98 6.41 1.93
N LYS A 53 -4.33 7.01 0.80
CA LYS A 53 -3.39 7.40 -0.26
C LYS A 53 -3.53 8.88 -0.54
N LEU A 54 -2.44 9.63 -0.57
CA LEU A 54 -2.46 11.07 -0.87
C LEU A 54 -1.47 11.39 -1.98
N ARG A 55 -1.84 12.31 -2.87
CA ARG A 55 -0.96 12.77 -3.94
C ARG A 55 -0.63 14.24 -3.77
N VAL A 56 0.66 14.57 -3.83
CA VAL A 56 1.16 15.96 -3.76
C VAL A 56 1.75 16.35 -5.10
N THR A 57 1.24 17.43 -5.68
CA THR A 57 1.69 17.98 -6.97
C THR A 57 2.03 19.46 -6.86
N GLY A 58 2.64 20.04 -7.89
CA GLY A 58 3.02 21.45 -7.96
C GLY A 58 4.52 21.71 -7.80
N GLU A 59 4.92 22.95 -8.08
CA GLU A 59 6.31 23.42 -8.03
C GLU A 59 6.90 23.31 -6.62
N ASP A 60 6.10 23.62 -5.59
CA ASP A 60 6.54 23.61 -4.19
C ASP A 60 6.33 22.24 -3.50
N ARG A 61 5.90 21.19 -4.21
CA ARG A 61 5.47 19.91 -3.59
C ARG A 61 6.48 19.32 -2.60
N VAL A 62 7.76 19.31 -2.97
CA VAL A 62 8.84 18.76 -2.12
C VAL A 62 9.13 19.70 -0.96
N LYS A 63 9.32 20.99 -1.25
CA LYS A 63 9.60 22.01 -0.22
C LYS A 63 8.50 22.08 0.84
N TRP A 64 7.24 22.04 0.41
CA TRP A 64 6.09 22.04 1.30
C TRP A 64 6.06 20.78 2.16
N LEU A 65 6.12 19.59 1.55
CA LEU A 65 6.01 18.36 2.31
C LEU A 65 7.20 18.19 3.28
N GLN A 66 8.42 18.50 2.85
CA GLN A 66 9.63 18.55 3.69
C GLN A 66 9.42 19.36 4.97
N SER A 67 8.67 20.48 4.88
CA SER A 67 8.50 21.39 6.01
C SER A 67 7.53 20.88 7.09
N VAL A 68 6.79 19.80 6.82
CA VAL A 68 5.74 19.29 7.72
C VAL A 68 5.95 17.86 8.21
N ILE A 69 6.84 17.10 7.58
CA ILE A 69 7.09 15.69 7.92
C ILE A 69 8.43 15.53 8.66
N SER A 70 8.66 14.37 9.28
CA SER A 70 9.86 14.16 10.13
C SER A 70 11.13 13.80 9.37
N ASN A 71 11.04 13.18 8.20
CA ASN A 71 12.20 12.66 7.48
C ASN A 71 12.55 13.53 6.25
N ASP A 72 13.83 13.53 5.86
CA ASP A 72 14.34 14.38 4.79
C ASP A 72 14.05 13.77 3.41
N ILE A 73 13.18 14.44 2.65
CA ILE A 73 12.81 14.08 1.27
C ILE A 73 13.51 14.95 0.22
N LEU A 74 14.35 15.93 0.59
CA LEU A 74 15.15 16.68 -0.37
C LEU A 74 16.09 15.81 -1.21
N PRO A 75 16.77 14.78 -0.66
CA PRO A 75 17.62 13.89 -1.46
C PRO A 75 16.83 12.77 -2.14
N LEU A 76 15.52 12.65 -1.91
CA LEU A 76 14.72 11.53 -2.40
C LEU A 76 14.63 11.55 -3.93
N GLN A 77 15.19 10.53 -4.56
CA GLN A 77 15.20 10.39 -6.01
C GLN A 77 13.89 9.78 -6.52
N PRO A 78 13.49 10.05 -7.77
CA PRO A 78 12.38 9.35 -8.40
C PRO A 78 12.53 7.82 -8.27
N ASN A 79 11.41 7.11 -8.21
CA ASN A 79 11.34 5.65 -8.06
C ASN A 79 11.81 5.11 -6.69
N HIS A 80 12.02 6.00 -5.73
CA HIS A 80 12.36 5.65 -4.36
C HIS A 80 11.35 6.26 -3.40
N GLY A 81 11.26 5.64 -2.23
CA GLY A 81 10.49 6.12 -1.11
C GLY A 81 11.23 6.01 0.21
N LEU A 82 10.60 6.57 1.24
CA LEU A 82 11.08 6.51 2.62
C LEU A 82 9.91 6.51 3.60
N TYR A 83 10.15 6.05 4.82
CA TYR A 83 9.22 6.23 5.93
C TYR A 83 9.33 7.64 6.49
N SER A 84 8.18 8.25 6.82
CA SER A 84 8.15 9.52 7.51
C SER A 84 6.99 9.65 8.51
N SER A 85 7.24 10.51 9.48
CA SER A 85 6.38 11.07 10.52
C SER A 85 5.37 12.11 10.06
N PHE A 86 4.17 12.18 10.64
CA PHE A 86 3.58 13.48 10.98
C PHE A 86 3.46 13.63 12.50
N LEU A 87 4.02 14.72 13.03
CA LEU A 87 4.11 14.98 14.47
C LEU A 87 3.28 16.22 14.85
N ASN A 88 2.87 16.31 16.11
CA ASN A 88 2.38 17.57 16.66
C ASN A 88 3.54 18.47 17.12
N HIS A 89 3.21 19.71 17.52
CA HIS A 89 4.18 20.70 18.01
C HIS A 89 4.96 20.28 19.28
N LYS A 90 4.54 19.20 19.97
CA LYS A 90 5.24 18.63 21.13
C LYS A 90 6.09 17.40 20.77
N GLY A 91 6.21 17.07 19.48
CA GLY A 91 6.93 15.90 19.00
C GLY A 91 6.19 14.57 19.14
N LYS A 92 4.91 14.56 19.53
CA LYS A 92 4.10 13.33 19.57
C LYS A 92 3.76 12.92 18.14
N MET A 93 4.03 11.66 17.79
CA MET A 93 3.63 11.07 16.52
C MET A 93 2.10 10.96 16.42
N LEU A 94 1.55 11.51 15.35
CA LEU A 94 0.12 11.47 15.02
C LEU A 94 -0.18 10.37 14.01
N THR A 95 0.70 10.20 13.02
CA THR A 95 0.70 9.07 12.07
C THR A 95 2.11 8.88 11.51
N TYR A 96 2.30 7.78 10.78
CA TYR A 96 3.44 7.53 9.94
C TYR A 96 2.96 7.00 8.58
N PHE A 97 3.74 7.27 7.55
CA PHE A 97 3.43 6.90 6.18
C PHE A 97 4.72 6.65 5.39
N ARG A 98 4.57 6.04 4.23
CA ARG A 98 5.62 5.99 3.23
C ARG A 98 5.41 7.12 2.23
N VAL A 99 6.48 7.82 1.87
CA VAL A 99 6.50 8.85 0.82
C VAL A 99 7.26 8.28 -0.35
N TYR A 100 6.66 8.30 -1.55
CA TYR A 100 7.26 7.86 -2.79
C TYR A 100 7.44 9.04 -3.75
N ALA A 101 8.65 9.21 -4.30
CA ALA A 101 8.92 10.23 -5.29
C ALA A 101 8.59 9.71 -6.70
N LEU A 102 7.53 10.26 -7.29
CA LEU A 102 7.21 10.11 -8.71
C LEU A 102 7.90 11.23 -9.51
N ALA A 103 7.93 11.14 -10.83
CA ALA A 103 8.54 12.16 -11.69
C ALA A 103 7.96 13.57 -11.44
N GLU A 104 6.62 13.67 -11.37
CA GLU A 104 5.91 14.95 -11.27
C GLU A 104 5.07 15.10 -9.99
N ALA A 105 5.16 14.13 -9.07
CA ALA A 105 4.34 14.10 -7.87
C ALA A 105 5.08 13.39 -6.72
N LEU A 106 4.56 13.58 -5.51
CA LEU A 106 4.83 12.68 -4.38
C LEU A 106 3.57 11.88 -4.10
N MET A 107 3.71 10.61 -3.79
CA MET A 107 2.62 9.75 -3.32
C MET A 107 2.86 9.37 -1.87
N LEU A 108 1.85 9.50 -1.02
CA LEU A 108 1.90 9.08 0.37
C LEU A 108 0.95 7.91 0.58
N GLU A 109 1.42 6.90 1.29
CA GLU A 109 0.62 5.76 1.76
C GLU A 109 0.57 5.76 3.29
N ASP A 110 -0.64 5.91 3.86
CA ASP A 110 -0.89 5.99 5.30
C ASP A 110 -0.80 4.61 5.97
N VAL A 111 0.42 4.15 6.21
CA VAL A 111 0.73 2.89 6.92
C VAL A 111 0.22 2.92 8.37
N GLY A 112 0.07 4.10 8.97
CA GLY A 112 -0.57 4.27 10.28
C GLY A 112 -2.06 3.92 10.32
N GLU A 113 -2.70 3.73 9.17
CA GLU A 113 -4.11 3.36 9.00
C GLU A 113 -5.07 4.27 9.79
N ILE A 114 -4.79 5.58 9.87
CA ILE A 114 -5.67 6.57 10.53
C ILE A 114 -6.61 7.29 9.54
N GLY A 115 -6.46 6.97 8.25
CA GLY A 115 -7.42 7.28 7.19
C GLY A 115 -7.47 8.76 6.83
N GLU A 116 -8.68 9.30 6.73
CA GLU A 116 -8.94 10.70 6.37
C GLU A 116 -8.20 11.70 7.29
N THR A 117 -7.93 11.29 8.53
CA THR A 117 -7.24 12.12 9.52
C THR A 117 -5.86 12.57 9.04
N THR A 118 -5.12 11.73 8.33
CA THR A 118 -3.81 12.09 7.75
C THR A 118 -3.94 13.21 6.72
N PHE A 119 -4.91 13.12 5.81
CA PHE A 119 -5.19 14.18 4.84
C PHE A 119 -5.58 15.48 5.52
N GLN A 120 -6.52 15.43 6.48
CA GLN A 120 -7.00 16.63 7.17
C GLN A 120 -5.90 17.27 8.02
N ALA A 121 -4.98 16.47 8.58
CA ALA A 121 -3.85 16.97 9.33
C ALA A 121 -2.85 17.72 8.43
N LEU A 122 -2.40 17.10 7.34
CA LEU A 122 -1.44 17.71 6.41
C LEU A 122 -2.02 18.94 5.69
N ARG A 123 -3.30 18.87 5.28
CA ARG A 123 -3.99 19.97 4.58
C ARG A 123 -3.97 21.29 5.36
N LYS A 124 -3.97 21.26 6.70
CA LYS A 124 -3.92 22.47 7.54
C LYS A 124 -2.65 23.29 7.34
N PHE A 125 -1.58 22.66 6.87
CA PHE A 125 -0.29 23.31 6.60
C PHE A 125 -0.14 23.74 5.15
N LEU A 126 -1.14 23.49 4.30
CA LEU A 126 -1.16 23.97 2.92
C LEU A 126 -1.74 25.38 2.88
N LEU A 127 -0.88 26.38 3.14
CA LEU A 127 -1.25 27.78 3.25
C LEU A 127 -1.38 28.47 1.88
N TYR A 128 -2.15 29.55 1.84
CA TYR A 128 -2.31 30.39 0.66
C TYR A 128 -0.96 30.85 0.10
N GLY A 129 -0.81 30.79 -1.23
CA GLY A 129 0.43 31.14 -1.93
C GLY A 129 1.44 30.00 -2.10
N THR A 130 1.27 28.87 -1.40
CA THR A 130 2.06 27.66 -1.64
C THR A 130 1.67 27.05 -2.99
N LYS A 131 2.64 26.87 -3.91
CA LYS A 131 2.39 26.23 -5.22
C LYS A 131 2.44 24.70 -5.11
N ALA A 132 1.65 24.15 -4.19
CA ALA A 132 1.46 22.72 -4.02
C ALA A 132 -0.03 22.40 -3.92
N LYS A 133 -0.42 21.22 -4.38
CA LYS A 133 -1.78 20.68 -4.24
C LYS A 133 -1.70 19.32 -3.57
N LEU A 134 -2.49 19.16 -2.51
CA LEU A 134 -2.71 17.88 -1.83
C LEU A 134 -4.05 17.31 -2.27
N GLU A 135 -4.04 16.09 -2.80
CA GLU A 135 -5.23 15.34 -3.21
C GLU A 135 -5.39 14.10 -2.33
N ASN A 136 -6.64 13.81 -1.95
CA ASN A 136 -6.98 12.58 -1.27
C ASN A 136 -7.37 11.52 -2.31
N CYS A 137 -6.58 10.45 -2.36
CA CYS A 137 -6.66 9.40 -3.35
C CYS A 137 -7.15 8.06 -2.78
N ALA A 138 -7.67 8.04 -1.54
CA ALA A 138 -8.06 6.81 -0.85
C ALA A 138 -9.11 5.96 -1.62
N GLU A 139 -10.01 6.59 -2.39
CA GLU A 139 -11.05 5.89 -3.17
C GLU A 139 -10.72 5.77 -4.66
N THR A 140 -9.72 6.53 -5.14
CA THR A 140 -9.29 6.54 -6.55
C THR A 140 -8.08 5.65 -6.81
N TRP A 141 -7.40 5.17 -5.76
CA TRP A 141 -6.27 4.25 -5.84
C TRP A 141 -6.50 3.02 -4.96
N GLY A 142 -6.19 1.85 -5.49
CA GLY A 142 -6.18 0.58 -4.77
C GLY A 142 -4.77 0.17 -4.40
N LEU A 143 -4.66 -0.75 -3.43
CA LEU A 143 -3.37 -1.27 -2.97
C LEU A 143 -3.51 -2.76 -2.68
N LEU A 144 -2.74 -3.58 -3.38
CA LEU A 144 -2.63 -5.01 -3.14
C LEU A 144 -1.28 -5.32 -2.53
N LEU A 145 -1.23 -6.27 -1.61
CA LEU A 145 -0.01 -6.82 -1.06
C LEU A 145 0.15 -8.27 -1.53
N VAL A 146 1.25 -8.54 -2.24
CA VAL A 146 1.71 -9.89 -2.58
C VAL A 146 2.88 -10.21 -1.66
N SER A 147 2.73 -11.24 -0.83
CA SER A 147 3.66 -11.51 0.27
C SER A 147 4.06 -12.97 0.34
N GLY A 148 5.34 -13.26 0.57
CA GLY A 148 5.86 -14.62 0.79
C GLY A 148 7.05 -14.95 -0.11
N PRO A 149 7.73 -16.09 0.11
CA PRO A 149 8.90 -16.50 -0.67
C PRO A 149 8.69 -16.54 -2.19
N ARG A 150 7.44 -16.69 -2.65
CA ARG A 150 7.06 -16.78 -4.07
C ARG A 150 6.49 -15.46 -4.63
N ALA A 151 6.53 -14.36 -3.87
CA ALA A 151 5.91 -13.11 -4.28
C ALA A 151 6.50 -12.53 -5.57
N SER A 152 7.83 -12.50 -5.70
CA SER A 152 8.50 -12.03 -6.93
C SER A 152 8.14 -12.86 -8.15
N ASP A 153 8.09 -14.19 -7.99
CA ASP A 153 7.70 -15.11 -9.07
C ASP A 153 6.26 -14.85 -9.53
N LEU A 154 5.36 -14.59 -8.58
CA LEU A 154 3.97 -14.28 -8.87
C LEU A 154 3.85 -12.94 -9.61
N ILE A 155 4.56 -11.90 -9.17
CA ILE A 155 4.59 -10.60 -9.85
C ILE A 155 5.13 -10.73 -11.29
N GLN A 156 6.23 -11.47 -11.48
CA GLN A 156 6.80 -11.74 -12.79
C GLN A 156 5.82 -12.51 -13.69
N THR A 157 5.11 -13.51 -13.15
CA THR A 157 4.16 -14.32 -13.91
C THR A 157 2.90 -13.53 -14.27
N ALA A 158 2.36 -12.76 -13.32
CA ALA A 158 1.14 -11.99 -13.52
C ALA A 158 1.38 -10.80 -14.46
N PHE A 159 2.43 -10.03 -14.22
CA PHE A 159 2.62 -8.72 -14.86
C PHE A 159 3.85 -8.65 -15.76
N GLY A 160 4.69 -9.68 -15.84
CA GLY A 160 5.90 -9.65 -16.67
C GLY A 160 7.02 -8.77 -16.11
N ALA A 161 6.94 -8.37 -14.84
CA ALA A 161 7.87 -7.45 -14.22
C ALA A 161 8.83 -8.15 -13.26
N ASP A 162 10.13 -7.90 -13.42
CA ASP A 162 11.15 -8.40 -12.50
C ASP A 162 11.36 -7.42 -11.34
N VAL A 163 11.04 -7.89 -10.14
CA VAL A 163 11.16 -7.12 -8.89
C VAL A 163 12.24 -7.66 -7.95
N THR A 164 12.99 -8.69 -8.36
CA THR A 164 13.96 -9.40 -7.49
C THR A 164 15.12 -8.53 -7.01
N GLY A 165 15.46 -7.46 -7.74
CA GLY A 165 16.51 -6.51 -7.39
C GLY A 165 16.03 -5.23 -6.68
N LEU A 166 14.71 -5.06 -6.44
CA LEU A 166 14.22 -3.86 -5.79
C LEU A 166 14.66 -3.81 -4.33
N LYS A 167 15.27 -2.68 -3.94
CA LYS A 167 15.57 -2.38 -2.54
C LYS A 167 14.28 -1.99 -1.80
N PRO A 168 14.22 -2.15 -0.47
CA PRO A 168 13.10 -1.65 0.32
C PRO A 168 12.74 -0.19 -0.03
N LEU A 169 11.44 0.05 -0.19
CA LEU A 169 10.82 1.31 -0.61
C LEU A 169 11.23 1.83 -1.99
N SER A 170 11.99 1.06 -2.76
CA SER A 170 12.16 1.33 -4.19
C SER A 170 11.02 0.68 -4.97
N PHE A 171 10.66 1.28 -6.09
CA PHE A 171 9.59 0.78 -6.93
C PHE A 171 9.96 0.91 -8.41
N LEU A 172 9.29 0.12 -9.23
CA LEU A 172 9.29 0.32 -10.67
C LEU A 172 7.87 0.62 -11.15
N THR A 173 7.79 1.33 -12.26
CA THR A 173 6.53 1.63 -12.92
C THR A 173 6.23 0.52 -13.92
N GLN A 174 5.02 -0.03 -13.86
CA GLN A 174 4.55 -1.06 -14.79
C GLN A 174 3.20 -0.69 -15.37
N THR A 175 2.93 -1.10 -16.62
CA THR A 175 1.61 -0.97 -17.23
C THR A 175 0.79 -2.22 -16.98
N ILE A 176 -0.32 -2.12 -16.25
CA ILE A 176 -1.28 -3.20 -16.00
C ILE A 176 -2.61 -2.81 -16.64
N ASP A 177 -3.06 -3.60 -17.62
CA ASP A 177 -4.29 -3.37 -18.39
C ASP A 177 -4.43 -1.91 -18.90
N GLY A 178 -3.33 -1.37 -19.43
CA GLY A 178 -3.26 0.00 -19.97
C GLY A 178 -3.20 1.12 -18.92
N ARG A 179 -3.02 0.79 -17.64
CA ARG A 179 -2.91 1.75 -16.54
C ARG A 179 -1.53 1.69 -15.92
N GLU A 180 -1.01 2.86 -15.56
CA GLU A 180 0.22 2.96 -14.78
C GLU A 180 -0.02 2.40 -13.36
N ALA A 181 0.88 1.52 -12.92
CA ALA A 181 0.90 0.95 -11.59
C ALA A 181 2.34 0.98 -11.05
N PHE A 182 2.48 1.05 -9.74
CA PHE A 182 3.77 1.00 -9.06
C PHE A 182 3.91 -0.34 -8.34
N LEU A 183 4.99 -1.06 -8.66
CA LEU A 183 5.37 -2.30 -7.98
C LEU A 183 6.45 -1.95 -6.96
N VAL A 184 6.07 -1.93 -5.69
CA VAL A 184 6.89 -1.39 -4.60
C VAL A 184 7.40 -2.53 -3.73
N ARG A 185 8.71 -2.62 -3.50
CA ARG A 185 9.23 -3.51 -2.46
C ARG A 185 8.99 -2.88 -1.10
N THR A 186 8.19 -3.51 -0.24
CA THR A 186 7.84 -2.97 1.09
C THR A 186 8.21 -3.93 2.22
N GLU A 187 7.86 -3.62 3.45
CA GLU A 187 8.05 -4.52 4.60
C GLU A 187 6.75 -4.47 5.41
N GLU A 188 5.97 -5.55 5.32
CA GLU A 188 4.63 -5.69 5.91
C GLU A 188 4.48 -6.99 6.71
N THR A 189 5.19 -8.06 6.34
CA THR A 189 5.05 -9.39 6.95
C THR A 189 6.38 -10.01 7.37
N GLY A 190 7.50 -9.36 7.02
CA GLY A 190 8.85 -9.90 7.16
C GLY A 190 9.26 -10.86 6.04
N GLU A 191 8.43 -11.04 5.02
CA GLU A 191 8.74 -11.81 3.81
C GLU A 191 9.20 -10.90 2.66
N VAL A 192 9.29 -11.48 1.46
CA VAL A 192 9.25 -10.70 0.22
C VAL A 192 7.85 -10.15 0.03
N ASP A 193 7.69 -8.90 0.39
CA ASP A 193 6.48 -8.08 0.26
C ASP A 193 6.60 -7.15 -0.95
N ILE A 194 5.68 -7.31 -1.89
CA ILE A 194 5.51 -6.45 -3.05
C ILE A 194 4.12 -5.85 -3.01
N GLU A 195 4.05 -4.54 -2.91
CA GLU A 195 2.80 -3.80 -3.04
C GLU A 195 2.56 -3.41 -4.50
N VAL A 196 1.32 -3.60 -4.94
CA VAL A 196 0.82 -3.15 -6.25
C VAL A 196 -0.10 -1.96 -6.01
N LEU A 197 0.44 -0.75 -6.20
CA LEU A 197 -0.30 0.49 -6.07
C LEU A 197 -0.77 0.96 -7.45
N LEU A 198 -2.08 1.07 -7.64
CA LEU A 198 -2.67 1.33 -8.96
C LEU A 198 -4.00 2.09 -8.88
N PRO A 199 -4.46 2.75 -9.97
CA PRO A 199 -5.80 3.32 -10.04
C PRO A 199 -6.87 2.28 -9.71
N ALA A 200 -7.86 2.65 -8.91
CA ALA A 200 -8.86 1.72 -8.40
C ALA A 200 -9.65 1.02 -9.52
N GLU A 201 -9.75 1.62 -10.71
CA GLU A 201 -10.35 1.02 -11.91
C GLU A 201 -9.65 -0.26 -12.38
N GLY A 202 -8.35 -0.41 -12.11
CA GLY A 202 -7.57 -1.61 -12.44
C GLY A 202 -7.48 -2.62 -11.30
N LEU A 203 -8.02 -2.31 -10.11
CA LEU A 203 -7.82 -3.12 -8.91
C LEU A 203 -8.35 -4.56 -9.06
N VAL A 204 -9.57 -4.68 -9.59
CA VAL A 204 -10.24 -5.97 -9.77
C VAL A 204 -9.48 -6.84 -10.78
N SER A 205 -9.09 -6.28 -11.92
CA SER A 205 -8.38 -7.04 -12.95
C SER A 205 -6.99 -7.44 -12.50
N ALA A 206 -6.29 -6.58 -11.75
CA ALA A 206 -5.00 -6.92 -11.15
C ALA A 206 -5.12 -8.06 -10.13
N TRP A 207 -6.14 -8.02 -9.25
CA TRP A 207 -6.42 -9.10 -8.30
C TRP A 207 -6.71 -10.42 -9.01
N GLU A 208 -7.62 -10.43 -9.98
CA GLU A 208 -7.98 -11.64 -10.73
C GLU A 208 -6.77 -12.23 -11.45
N ARG A 209 -5.94 -11.39 -12.06
CA ARG A 209 -4.72 -11.83 -12.74
C ARG A 209 -3.72 -12.44 -11.76
N LEU A 210 -3.47 -11.82 -10.61
CA LEU A 210 -2.62 -12.38 -9.55
C LEU A 210 -3.19 -13.69 -9.01
N TRP A 211 -4.51 -13.74 -8.79
CA TRP A 211 -5.19 -14.92 -8.29
C TRP A 211 -5.07 -16.10 -9.27
N GLU A 212 -5.44 -15.92 -10.54
CA GLU A 212 -5.41 -16.97 -11.55
C GLU A 212 -3.99 -17.48 -11.84
N THR A 213 -3.03 -16.57 -12.01
CA THR A 213 -1.63 -16.94 -12.26
C THR A 213 -0.94 -17.53 -11.04
N GLY A 214 -1.42 -17.19 -9.84
CA GLY A 214 -0.93 -17.74 -8.57
C GLY A 214 -1.55 -19.08 -8.18
N ARG A 215 -2.62 -19.57 -8.86
CA ARG A 215 -3.23 -20.87 -8.54
C ARG A 215 -2.24 -22.04 -8.59
N PRO A 216 -1.39 -22.20 -9.63
CA PRO A 216 -0.36 -23.23 -9.64
C PRO A 216 0.68 -23.05 -8.53
N MET A 217 0.76 -21.83 -7.97
CA MET A 217 1.65 -21.51 -6.86
C MET A 217 1.06 -21.76 -5.47
N GLY A 218 -0.23 -22.11 -5.41
CA GLY A 218 -0.94 -22.28 -4.15
C GLY A 218 -1.27 -20.94 -3.47
N VAL A 219 -1.38 -19.84 -4.23
CA VAL A 219 -1.72 -18.53 -3.67
C VAL A 219 -2.96 -18.61 -2.79
N GLN A 220 -2.90 -17.99 -1.60
CA GLN A 220 -4.03 -17.89 -0.68
C GLN A 220 -4.35 -16.42 -0.40
N PRO A 221 -5.62 -16.06 -0.18
CA PRO A 221 -5.95 -14.74 0.32
C PRO A 221 -5.64 -14.73 1.82
N PHE A 222 -5.19 -13.61 2.36
CA PHE A 222 -5.00 -13.46 3.80
C PHE A 222 -5.57 -12.15 4.32
N GLY A 223 -6.20 -12.23 5.49
CA GLY A 223 -6.85 -11.09 6.13
C GLY A 223 -5.96 -10.36 7.12
N THR A 224 -6.53 -9.34 7.75
CA THR A 224 -5.79 -8.50 8.71
C THR A 224 -5.25 -9.27 9.90
N GLN A 225 -5.90 -10.33 10.39
CA GLN A 225 -5.39 -11.12 11.53
C GLN A 225 -4.08 -11.85 11.20
N ALA A 226 -4.02 -12.50 10.03
CA ALA A 226 -2.81 -13.14 9.57
C ALA A 226 -1.69 -12.11 9.37
N ARG A 227 -2.00 -10.97 8.72
CA ARG A 227 -1.05 -9.86 8.54
C ARG A 227 -0.50 -9.34 9.88
N GLU A 228 -1.36 -9.11 10.87
CA GLU A 228 -0.96 -8.65 12.20
C GLU A 228 -0.02 -9.65 12.89
N SER A 229 -0.30 -10.96 12.80
CA SER A 229 0.60 -11.97 13.35
C SER A 229 1.97 -12.00 12.67
N LEU A 230 2.01 -11.85 11.34
CA LEU A 230 3.24 -11.86 10.55
C LEU A 230 4.12 -10.64 10.86
N ARG A 231 3.54 -9.44 10.92
CA ARG A 231 4.29 -8.22 11.25
C ARG A 231 4.86 -8.25 12.68
N ILE A 232 4.13 -8.84 13.63
CA ILE A 232 4.58 -8.96 15.02
C ILE A 232 5.79 -9.89 15.08
N GLU A 233 5.75 -11.02 14.38
CA GLU A 233 6.89 -11.94 14.26
C GLU A 233 8.10 -11.27 13.60
N ALA A 234 7.87 -10.39 12.62
CA ALA A 234 8.91 -9.63 11.94
C ALA A 234 9.47 -8.45 12.76
N GLY A 235 8.80 -8.05 13.85
CA GLY A 235 9.20 -6.89 14.68
C GLY A 235 8.85 -5.52 14.09
N LEU A 236 7.79 -5.45 13.27
CA LEU A 236 7.31 -4.24 12.57
C LEU A 236 6.17 -3.52 13.31
#